data_AF-A6FAT1-F1
#
_entry.id   AF-A6FAT1-F1
#
_cell.length_a   1.000
_cell.length_b   1.000
_cell.length_c   1.000
_cell.angle_alpha   90.00
_cell.angle_beta   90.00
_cell.angle_gamma   90.00
#
_symmetry.space_group_name_H-M   'P 1'
#
loop_
_entity.id
_entity.type
_entity.pdbx_description
1 polymer ?
#
loop_
_entity_poly.entity_id
_entity_poly.type
_entity_poly.pdbx_seq_one_letter_code
_entity_poly.pdbx_strand_id
1 'polypeptide(L)'
;MDLNQLIEFSWGAISGGVYYDALKTTLGAVFPRLEAFKDNDKKELFDASLLAVLETNEQIKEEISHMVQGISSIEVTQITTGNIEASGTVIVGNHNIIGSSK
;
A
#
# COMPACT_ATOMS: atom_id res chain seq x y z
N MET A 1 13.11 -5.28 -9.06
CA MET A 1 12.99 -6.13 -7.85
C MET A 1 12.31 -7.41 -8.25
N ASP A 2 12.80 -8.56 -7.79
CA ASP A 2 12.25 -9.87 -8.16
C ASP A 2 10.90 -10.12 -7.49
N LEU A 3 9.92 -10.61 -8.25
CA LEU A 3 8.58 -10.95 -7.75
C LEU A 3 8.63 -11.93 -6.57
N ASN A 4 9.53 -12.91 -6.62
CA ASN A 4 9.74 -13.86 -5.52
C ASN A 4 10.16 -13.16 -4.22
N GLN A 5 10.98 -12.10 -4.28
CA GLN A 5 11.36 -11.36 -3.06
C GLN A 5 10.19 -10.61 -2.45
N LEU A 6 9.30 -10.05 -3.28
CA LEU A 6 8.08 -9.38 -2.81
C LEU A 6 7.14 -10.38 -2.12
N ILE A 7 7.04 -11.59 -2.67
CA ILE A 7 6.19 -12.64 -2.12
C ILE A 7 6.75 -13.18 -0.81
N GLU A 8 8.06 -13.47 -0.74
CA GLU A 8 8.70 -13.91 0.51
C GLU A 8 8.62 -12.84 1.60
N PHE A 9 8.82 -11.56 1.24
CA PHE A 9 8.62 -10.46 2.17
C PHE A 9 7.18 -10.41 2.69
N SER A 10 6.20 -10.49 1.78
CA SER A 10 4.78 -10.44 2.12
C SER A 10 4.37 -11.61 3.00
N TRP A 11 4.90 -12.81 2.74
CA TRP A 11 4.68 -14.02 3.54
C TRP A 11 5.18 -13.87 4.98
N GLY A 12 6.31 -13.20 5.19
CA GLY A 12 6.83 -12.92 6.53
C GLY A 12 6.10 -11.76 7.22
N ALA A 13 5.76 -10.72 6.46
CA ALA A 13 5.13 -9.52 7.01
C ALA A 13 3.65 -9.71 7.36
N ILE A 14 2.93 -10.61 6.67
CA ILE A 14 1.54 -10.93 6.96
C ILE A 14 1.33 -11.68 8.28
N SER A 15 2.37 -12.31 8.86
CA SER A 15 2.31 -12.97 10.16
C SER A 15 2.42 -12.04 11.39
N GLY A 16 2.26 -10.72 11.21
CA GLY A 16 2.30 -9.74 12.30
C GLY A 16 3.63 -8.99 12.43
N GLY A 17 4.25 -8.65 11.30
CA GLY A 17 5.47 -7.84 11.27
C GLY A 17 5.21 -6.33 11.28
N VAL A 18 6.29 -5.54 11.21
CA VAL A 18 6.26 -4.07 11.16
C VAL A 18 5.43 -3.52 9.98
N TYR A 19 5.36 -4.28 8.89
CA TYR A 19 4.62 -3.91 7.67
C TYR A 19 3.23 -4.54 7.58
N TYR A 20 2.72 -5.15 8.64
CA TYR A 20 1.42 -5.83 8.64
C TYR A 20 0.27 -4.87 8.29
N ASP A 21 0.16 -3.74 8.99
CA ASP A 21 -0.88 -2.73 8.73
C ASP A 21 -0.74 -2.08 7.35
N ALA A 22 0.50 -1.89 6.90
CA ALA A 22 0.79 -1.36 5.57
C ALA A 22 0.33 -2.35 4.48
N LEU A 23 0.69 -3.63 4.59
CA LEU A 23 0.23 -4.68 3.67
C LEU A 23 -1.29 -4.84 3.71
N LYS A 24 -1.91 -4.75 4.88
CA LYS A 24 -3.37 -4.80 5.01
C LYS A 24 -4.05 -3.66 4.27
N THR A 25 -3.48 -2.46 4.36
CA THR A 25 -4.00 -1.29 3.66
C THR A 25 -3.81 -1.41 2.14
N THR A 26 -2.61 -1.78 1.69
CA THR A 26 -2.27 -1.87 0.26
C THR A 26 -2.99 -3.04 -0.44
N LEU A 27 -3.09 -4.22 0.19
CA LEU A 27 -3.77 -5.38 -0.39
C LEU A 27 -5.30 -5.34 -0.18
N GLY A 28 -5.79 -4.54 0.77
CA GLY A 28 -7.20 -4.28 1.01
C GLY A 28 -8.04 -5.56 1.10
N ALA A 29 -8.94 -5.75 0.13
CA ALA A 29 -9.87 -6.88 0.10
C ALA A 29 -9.18 -8.25 -0.08
N VAL A 30 -7.97 -8.29 -0.62
CA VAL A 30 -7.23 -9.54 -0.86
C VAL A 30 -6.49 -10.01 0.39
N PHE A 31 -6.15 -9.08 1.28
CA PHE A 31 -5.41 -9.36 2.51
C PHE A 31 -5.99 -10.49 3.37
N PRO A 32 -7.28 -10.49 3.78
CA PRO A 32 -7.82 -11.55 4.64
C PRO A 32 -7.75 -12.94 3.98
N ARG A 33 -7.78 -13.00 2.64
CA ARG A 33 -7.62 -14.27 1.92
C ARG A 33 -6.18 -14.77 1.98
N LEU A 34 -5.21 -13.87 1.81
CA LEU A 34 -3.78 -14.18 1.92
C LEU A 34 -3.42 -14.55 3.36
N GLU A 35 -3.98 -13.87 4.35
CA GLU A 35 -3.83 -14.19 5.77
C GLU A 35 -4.37 -15.59 6.07
N ALA A 36 -5.55 -15.94 5.56
CA ALA A 36 -6.09 -17.29 5.71
C ALA A 36 -5.17 -18.35 5.09
N PHE A 37 -4.54 -18.08 3.94
CA PHE A 37 -3.55 -19.01 3.37
C PHE A 37 -2.30 -19.15 4.26
N LYS A 38 -1.84 -18.07 4.89
CA LYS A 38 -0.75 -18.11 5.86
C LYS A 38 -1.10 -18.96 7.08
N ASP A 39 -2.29 -18.77 7.63
CA ASP A 39 -2.79 -19.48 8.83
C ASP A 39 -2.94 -20.99 8.57
N ASN A 40 -3.34 -21.34 7.34
CA ASN A 40 -3.46 -22.74 6.90
C ASN A 40 -2.15 -23.32 6.33
N ASP A 41 -1.02 -22.59 6.45
CA ASP A 41 0.30 -22.93 5.90
C ASP A 41 0.30 -23.27 4.38
N LYS A 42 -0.65 -22.72 3.62
CA LYS A 42 -0.81 -22.94 2.17
C LYS A 42 0.05 -21.97 1.36
N LYS A 43 1.37 -22.09 1.48
CA LYS A 43 2.33 -21.18 0.82
C LYS A 43 2.12 -21.11 -0.70
N GLU A 44 1.95 -22.25 -1.38
CA GLU A 44 1.73 -22.25 -2.85
C GLU A 44 0.50 -21.45 -3.31
N LEU A 45 -0.61 -21.49 -2.55
CA LEU A 45 -1.81 -20.71 -2.87
C LEU A 45 -1.62 -19.22 -2.56
N PHE A 46 -0.86 -18.91 -1.52
CA PHE A 46 -0.46 -17.54 -1.22
C PHE A 46 0.39 -16.97 -2.35
N ASP A 47 1.44 -17.67 -2.77
CA ASP A 47 2.32 -17.28 -3.86
C ASP A 47 1.52 -17.02 -5.13
N ALA A 48 0.67 -17.96 -5.56
CA ALA A 48 -0.12 -17.81 -6.78
C ALA A 48 -1.12 -16.64 -6.71
N SER A 49 -1.77 -16.46 -5.55
CA SER A 49 -2.76 -15.39 -5.37
C SER A 49 -2.10 -14.01 -5.32
N LEU A 50 -0.97 -13.89 -4.61
CA LEU A 50 -0.24 -12.64 -4.52
C LEU A 50 0.42 -12.30 -5.86
N LEU A 51 0.99 -13.29 -6.56
CA LEU A 51 1.53 -13.11 -7.91
C LEU A 51 0.46 -12.56 -8.86
N ALA A 52 -0.72 -13.19 -8.90
CA ALA A 52 -1.82 -12.72 -9.74
C ALA A 52 -2.21 -11.26 -9.43
N VAL A 53 -2.21 -10.87 -8.15
CA VAL A 53 -2.51 -9.49 -7.74
C VAL A 53 -1.42 -8.52 -8.20
N LEU A 54 -0.15 -8.88 -8.02
CA LEU A 54 1.01 -8.08 -8.42
C LEU A 54 1.12 -7.92 -9.95
N GLU A 55 0.71 -8.94 -10.71
CA GLU A 55 0.65 -8.89 -12.18
C GLU A 55 -0.54 -8.06 -12.69
N THR A 56 -1.66 -8.09 -11.97
CA THR A 56 -2.87 -7.35 -12.39
C THR A 56 -2.88 -5.90 -11.90
N ASN A 57 -2.17 -5.60 -10.81
CA ASN A 57 -2.09 -4.27 -10.21
C ASN A 57 -0.64 -3.85 -9.99
N GLU A 58 -0.07 -3.18 -10.99
CA GLU A 58 1.28 -2.62 -10.91
C GLU A 58 1.46 -1.65 -9.74
N GLN A 59 0.42 -0.90 -9.38
CA GLN A 59 0.45 0.04 -8.26
C GLN A 59 0.67 -0.65 -6.90
N ILE A 60 0.03 -1.81 -6.67
CA ILE A 60 0.25 -2.62 -5.47
C ILE A 60 1.68 -3.18 -5.45
N LYS A 61 2.18 -3.56 -6.62
CA LYS A 61 3.55 -4.07 -6.78
C LYS A 61 4.60 -3.00 -6.47
N GLU A 62 4.39 -1.77 -6.92
CA GLU A 62 5.27 -0.65 -6.57
C GLU A 62 5.22 -0.34 -5.07
N GLU A 63 4.03 -0.25 -4.47
CA GLU A 63 3.87 -0.01 -3.03
C GLU A 63 4.60 -1.07 -2.18
N ILE A 64 4.42 -2.36 -2.46
CA ILE A 64 5.10 -3.43 -1.73
C ILE A 64 6.61 -3.37 -1.98
N SER A 65 7.04 -3.07 -3.21
CA SER A 65 8.47 -2.88 -3.53
C SER A 65 9.10 -1.74 -2.73
N HIS A 66 8.40 -0.62 -2.54
CA HIS A 66 8.87 0.50 -1.73
C HIS A 66 9.00 0.10 -0.26
N MET A 67 8.03 -0.67 0.27
CA MET A 67 8.07 -1.21 1.63
C MET A 67 9.30 -2.10 1.85
N VAL A 68 9.61 -3.02 0.91
CA VAL A 68 10.75 -3.93 1.06
C VAL A 68 12.09 -3.18 1.01
N GLN A 69 12.19 -2.15 0.17
CA GLN A 69 13.40 -1.34 0.09
C GLN A 69 13.59 -0.43 1.31
N GLY A 70 12.64 -0.43 2.26
CA GLY A 70 12.66 0.50 3.39
C GLY A 70 12.54 1.96 2.95
N ILE A 71 12.21 2.19 1.68
CA ILE A 71 11.85 3.49 1.16
C ILE A 71 10.45 3.72 1.69
N SER A 72 10.38 4.22 2.93
CA SER A 72 9.20 4.93 3.37
C SER A 72 9.12 6.12 2.44
N SER A 73 8.39 5.97 1.34
CA SER A 73 7.94 7.09 0.53
C SER A 73 7.08 7.93 1.47
N ILE A 74 7.74 8.82 2.23
CA ILE A 74 7.22 10.15 2.49
C ILE A 74 7.28 10.88 1.14
N GLU A 75 6.64 10.29 0.13
CA GLU A 75 6.26 11.03 -1.05
C GLU A 75 5.09 11.84 -0.56
N VAL A 76 5.40 13.07 -0.18
CA VAL A 76 4.44 14.17 -0.22
C VAL A 76 3.75 14.02 -1.56
N THR A 77 2.52 13.48 -1.54
CA THR A 77 1.70 13.35 -2.73
C THR A 77 1.40 14.78 -3.14
N GLN A 78 2.24 15.34 -4.00
CA GLN A 78 1.99 16.66 -4.55
C GLN A 78 0.89 16.48 -5.58
N ILE A 79 -0.34 16.38 -5.09
CA ILE A 79 -1.54 16.41 -5.93
C ILE A 79 -1.57 17.82 -6.50
N THR A 80 -1.06 17.97 -7.73
CA THR A 80 -1.28 19.19 -8.51
C THR A 80 -2.73 19.17 -8.97
N THR A 81 -3.64 19.58 -8.08
CA THR A 81 -4.98 19.96 -8.51
C THR A 81 -4.81 21.25 -9.32
N GLY A 82 -5.23 21.25 -10.59
CA GLY A 82 -5.25 22.47 -11.41
C GLY A 82 -5.99 23.61 -10.70
N ASN A 83 -5.79 24.85 -11.14
CA ASN A 83 -6.29 26.07 -10.49
C ASN A 83 -7.63 25.87 -9.75
N ILE A 84 -7.59 25.88 -8.43
CA ILE A 84 -8.78 25.84 -7.57
C ILE A 84 -9.18 27.28 -7.27
N GLU A 85 -10.21 27.79 -7.95
CA GLU A 85 -10.88 29.02 -7.53
C GLU A 85 -11.88 28.68 -6.41
N ALA A 86 -11.43 28.71 -5.16
CA ALA A 86 -12.29 28.54 -3.99
C ALA A 86 -12.57 29.90 -3.33
N SER A 87 -13.81 30.36 -3.33
CA SER A 87 -14.26 31.54 -2.56
C SER A 87 -14.54 31.21 -1.08
N GLY A 88 -13.89 30.18 -0.53
CA GLY A 88 -14.12 29.68 0.83
C GLY A 88 -12.99 28.76 1.33
N THR A 89 -13.13 28.27 2.56
CA THR A 89 -12.12 27.43 3.21
C THR A 89 -11.97 26.08 2.51
N VAL A 90 -10.77 25.79 2.01
CA VAL A 90 -10.41 24.47 1.46
C VAL A 90 -9.83 23.61 2.58
N ILE A 91 -10.44 22.47 2.85
CA ILE A 91 -9.96 21.49 3.83
C ILE A 91 -9.36 20.33 3.04
N VAL A 92 -8.04 20.15 3.14
CA VAL A 92 -7.33 19.02 2.52
C VAL A 92 -7.17 17.93 3.57
N GLY A 93 -7.56 16.71 3.24
CA GLY A 93 -7.61 15.56 4.16
C GLY A 93 -6.25 15.09 4.64
N ASN A 94 -5.66 15.82 5.60
CA ASN A 94 -4.78 15.35 6.67
C ASN A 94 -4.53 16.52 7.66
N HIS A 95 -5.60 17.09 8.23
CA HIS A 95 -5.56 18.21 9.20
C HIS A 95 -4.77 19.47 8.82
N ASN A 96 -4.40 19.68 7.54
CA ASN A 96 -3.77 20.92 7.11
C ASN A 96 -4.83 21.93 6.65
N ILE A 97 -4.99 22.98 7.43
CA ILE A 97 -5.87 24.12 7.15
C ILE A 97 -5.02 25.20 6.48
N ILE A 98 -5.30 25.48 5.20
CA ILE A 98 -4.69 26.62 4.51
C ILE A 98 -5.63 27.82 4.74
N GLY A 99 -5.29 28.65 5.72
CA GLY A 99 -6.02 29.88 5.99
C GLY A 99 -5.59 30.99 5.03
N SER A 100 -6.49 31.46 4.19
CA SER A 100 -6.27 32.70 3.42
C SER A 100 -6.39 33.89 4.38
N SER A 101 -5.25 34.46 4.78
CA SER A 101 -5.23 35.74 5.49
C SER A 101 -5.49 36.86 4.48
N LYS A 102 -6.47 37.71 4.79
CA LYS A 102 -6.85 38.90 4.01
C LYS A 102 -5.70 39.88 3.84
#